data_AF-A0A967N8U5-F1
#
_entry.id   AF-A0A967N8U5-F1
#
_cell.length_a   1.000
_cell.length_b   1.000
_cell.length_c   1.000
_cell.angle_alpha   90.00
_cell.angle_beta   90.00
_cell.angle_gamma   90.00
#
_symmetry.space_group_name_H-M   'P 1'
#
loop_
_entity.id
_entity.type
_entity.pdbx_description
1 polymer ?
#
loop_
_entity_poly.entity_id
_entity_poly.type
_entity_poly.pdbx_seq_one_letter_code
_entity_poly.pdbx_strand_id
1 'polypeptide(L)'
;LARAQVLLGMEGRLSRIDLVLPGSSGEVGAAGEAGGADEERALRRIEAVLPEGTAVEAVGTRTGELAEMIRAFELNLQALSLLALLFGLFLIYNTVTFSVVQRRELFGRLRALGVTRRRVFGEVLGEATVLAVVGSAVGLGLGVVLARVLLRLVLRTINDLYFVLPDAGLAVSPGVLAKATVLGVVATLLAAVPAAAEATAAPPRAVFTRSLIEERARALVPRAAWVGGALLLVGGILLLIPSRSVVLGFVALFGLVLGVALVTPQATVVLVRAAVRWLRSVLGLLGALAARGVVASLSRTGPAVVALVVAVSVTVGLGAMISSFRGTVSAWLDRTLQADVYVSLPGPGASGP
;
A
#
# COMPACT_ATOMS: atom_id res chain seq x y z
N LEU A 1 46.54 11.83 -9.66
CA LEU A 1 45.75 12.73 -10.54
C LEU A 1 46.31 12.74 -11.96
N ALA A 2 47.55 13.19 -12.20
CA ALA A 2 48.17 13.17 -13.54
C ALA A 2 48.23 11.77 -14.19
N ARG A 3 48.56 10.70 -13.44
CA ARG A 3 48.61 9.33 -14.00
C ARG A 3 47.28 8.78 -14.50
N ALA A 4 46.15 9.18 -13.90
CA ALA A 4 44.83 8.70 -14.32
C ALA A 4 44.37 9.36 -15.63
N GLN A 5 44.75 10.62 -15.86
CA GLN A 5 44.49 11.34 -17.11
C GLN A 5 45.29 10.77 -18.28
N VAL A 6 46.57 10.45 -18.03
CA VAL A 6 47.48 9.83 -19.00
C VAL A 6 46.98 8.43 -19.40
N LEU A 7 46.52 7.62 -18.43
CA LEU A 7 46.02 6.26 -18.69
C LEU A 7 44.70 6.21 -19.48
N LEU A 8 43.88 7.26 -19.39
CA LEU A 8 42.57 7.33 -20.06
C LEU A 8 42.59 8.20 -21.34
N GLY A 9 43.76 8.73 -21.74
CA GLY A 9 43.88 9.60 -22.91
C GLY A 9 43.10 10.93 -22.78
N MET A 10 42.77 11.34 -21.56
CA MET A 10 42.00 12.55 -21.25
C MET A 10 42.90 13.67 -20.71
N GLU A 11 44.10 13.81 -21.28
CA GLU A 11 45.01 14.89 -20.93
C GLU A 11 44.36 16.24 -21.25
N GLY A 12 44.21 17.09 -20.23
CA GLY A 12 43.58 18.41 -20.37
C GLY A 12 42.04 18.41 -20.43
N ARG A 13 41.35 17.27 -20.29
CA ARG A 13 39.88 17.22 -20.17
C ARG A 13 39.48 16.67 -18.81
N LEU A 14 38.80 17.50 -18.03
CA LEU A 14 38.45 17.21 -16.66
C LEU A 14 36.95 17.44 -16.50
N SER A 15 36.18 16.35 -16.38
CA SER A 15 34.72 16.42 -16.40
C SER A 15 34.11 16.73 -15.02
N ARG A 16 34.82 16.42 -13.91
CA ARG A 16 34.34 16.64 -12.54
C ARG A 16 35.47 16.60 -11.50
N ILE A 17 35.43 17.51 -10.51
CA ILE A 17 36.30 17.51 -9.31
C ILE A 17 35.42 17.67 -8.08
N ASP A 18 35.42 16.68 -7.18
CA ASP A 18 34.77 16.80 -5.88
C ASP A 18 35.81 17.32 -4.85
N LEU A 19 35.50 18.43 -4.17
CA LEU A 19 36.36 19.09 -3.18
C LEU A 19 35.70 18.99 -1.80
N VAL A 20 36.45 18.56 -0.78
CA VAL A 20 36.00 18.54 0.62
C VAL A 20 36.52 19.79 1.30
N LEU A 21 35.60 20.64 1.78
CA LEU A 21 35.95 21.88 2.48
C LEU A 21 36.17 21.60 3.98
N PRO A 22 37.21 22.17 4.61
CA PRO A 22 37.41 22.05 6.05
C PRO A 22 36.23 22.70 6.79
N GLY A 23 35.50 21.92 7.60
CA GLY A 23 34.26 22.32 8.29
C GLY A 23 33.01 21.54 7.87
N SER A 24 33.05 20.81 6.75
CA SER A 24 31.93 19.98 6.28
C SER A 24 31.90 18.56 6.85
N SER A 25 32.86 18.20 7.72
CA SER A 25 32.93 16.89 8.35
C SER A 25 31.99 16.80 9.56
N GLY A 26 30.73 16.44 9.31
CA GLY A 26 30.11 15.31 10.00
C GLY A 26 29.85 15.38 11.51
N GLU A 27 29.83 16.53 12.18
CA GLU A 27 29.18 16.65 13.49
C GLU A 27 27.91 17.47 13.35
N VAL A 28 26.84 16.79 12.92
CA VAL A 28 25.46 17.28 12.95
C VAL A 28 25.02 17.31 14.42
N GLY A 29 25.50 18.31 15.15
CA GLY A 29 25.19 18.51 16.55
C GLY A 29 25.93 19.72 17.11
N ALA A 30 25.21 20.85 17.20
CA ALA A 30 25.54 22.03 18.03
C ALA A 30 26.33 23.22 17.44
N ALA A 31 26.50 23.37 16.12
CA ALA A 31 27.07 24.61 15.53
C ALA A 31 26.24 25.15 14.34
N GLY A 32 25.02 25.60 14.61
CA GLY A 32 24.00 25.90 13.60
C GLY A 32 24.12 27.21 12.81
N GLU A 33 25.09 28.09 13.06
CA GLU A 33 25.14 29.40 12.37
C GLU A 33 26.54 29.87 11.95
N ALA A 34 27.61 29.38 12.59
CA ALA A 34 28.99 29.80 12.27
C ALA A 34 29.60 29.07 11.06
N GLY A 35 29.19 27.82 10.79
CA GLY A 35 29.75 27.01 9.69
C GLY A 35 29.31 27.48 8.29
N GLY A 36 28.09 28.01 8.14
CA GLY A 36 27.56 28.46 6.85
C GLY A 36 28.28 29.69 6.29
N ALA A 37 28.75 30.60 7.17
CA ALA A 37 29.44 31.81 6.74
C ALA A 37 30.85 31.54 6.17
N ASP A 38 31.54 30.50 6.67
CA ASP A 38 32.86 30.12 6.16
C ASP A 38 32.76 29.28 4.88
N GLU A 39 31.74 28.44 4.75
CA GLU A 39 31.43 27.72 3.51
C GLU A 39 31.12 28.70 2.37
N GLU A 40 30.31 29.72 2.61
CA GLU A 40 29.91 30.71 1.60
C GLU A 40 31.06 31.65 1.19
N ARG A 41 32.04 31.90 2.09
CA ARG A 41 33.28 32.61 1.74
C ARG A 41 34.23 31.74 0.93
N ALA A 42 34.30 30.43 1.23
CA ALA A 42 35.12 29.49 0.49
C ALA A 42 34.58 29.29 -0.94
N LEU A 43 33.26 29.16 -1.09
CA LEU A 43 32.59 29.05 -2.38
C LEU A 43 32.87 30.26 -3.28
N ARG A 44 32.74 31.49 -2.75
CA ARG A 44 33.04 32.72 -3.52
C ARG A 44 34.50 32.82 -3.98
N ARG A 45 35.46 32.33 -3.18
CA ARG A 45 36.87 32.30 -3.61
C ARG A 45 37.12 31.28 -4.72
N ILE A 46 36.40 30.15 -4.68
CA ILE A 46 36.51 29.10 -5.68
C ILE A 46 35.87 29.56 -6.99
N GLU A 47 34.68 30.17 -6.94
CA GLU A 47 34.01 30.77 -8.11
C GLU A 47 34.86 31.83 -8.82
N ALA A 48 35.64 32.63 -8.07
CA ALA A 48 36.49 33.68 -8.63
C ALA A 48 37.70 33.16 -9.43
N VAL A 49 38.09 31.89 -9.25
CA VAL A 49 39.27 31.28 -9.89
C VAL A 49 38.88 30.33 -11.03
N LEU A 50 37.59 30.09 -11.21
CA LEU A 50 37.07 29.09 -12.14
C LEU A 50 37.01 29.61 -13.60
N PRO A 51 37.46 28.82 -14.60
CA PRO A 51 37.36 29.19 -16.01
C PRO A 51 35.92 29.40 -16.49
N GLU A 52 35.73 30.27 -17.47
CA GLU A 52 34.42 30.46 -18.11
C GLU A 52 33.91 29.12 -18.68
N GLY A 53 32.72 28.68 -18.22
CA GLY A 53 32.13 27.38 -18.58
C GLY A 53 32.19 26.31 -17.49
N THR A 54 32.71 26.62 -16.30
CA THR A 54 32.66 25.71 -15.12
C THR A 54 31.63 26.19 -14.10
N ALA A 55 30.82 25.26 -13.58
CA ALA A 55 29.81 25.53 -12.57
C ALA A 55 30.18 24.82 -11.26
N VAL A 56 30.07 25.54 -10.13
CA VAL A 56 30.22 24.95 -8.80
C VAL A 56 28.86 24.46 -8.34
N GLU A 57 28.71 23.14 -8.23
CA GLU A 57 27.55 22.54 -7.58
C GLU A 57 27.95 22.07 -6.18
N ALA A 58 27.22 22.53 -5.17
CA ALA A 58 27.35 21.98 -3.83
C ALA A 58 26.98 20.49 -3.87
N VAL A 59 27.85 19.61 -3.34
CA VAL A 59 27.63 18.14 -3.28
C VAL A 59 26.32 17.78 -2.55
N GLY A 60 25.75 18.72 -1.78
CA GLY A 60 24.40 18.67 -1.20
C GLY A 60 23.26 18.46 -2.20
N THR A 61 23.41 18.85 -3.47
CA THR A 61 22.41 18.58 -4.52
C THR A 61 22.31 17.08 -4.83
N ARG A 62 23.43 16.36 -4.88
CA ARG A 62 23.45 14.91 -5.17
C ARG A 62 22.99 14.05 -3.99
N THR A 63 23.36 14.43 -2.77
CA THR A 63 22.83 13.79 -1.55
C THR A 63 21.36 14.15 -1.32
N GLY A 64 20.95 15.37 -1.69
CA GLY A 64 19.54 15.78 -1.73
C GLY A 64 18.71 14.98 -2.72
N GLU A 65 19.17 14.81 -3.95
CA GLU A 65 18.51 13.99 -4.98
C GLU A 65 18.39 12.52 -4.57
N LEU A 66 19.46 11.93 -4.00
CA LEU A 66 19.42 10.57 -3.46
C LEU A 66 18.46 10.45 -2.27
N ALA A 67 18.46 11.42 -1.35
CA ALA A 67 17.55 11.44 -0.21
C ALA A 67 16.08 11.61 -0.64
N GLU A 68 15.81 12.46 -1.64
CA GLU A 68 14.47 12.60 -2.22
C GLU A 68 14.02 11.30 -2.89
N MET A 69 14.91 10.58 -3.57
CA MET A 69 14.60 9.29 -4.18
C MET A 69 14.33 8.21 -3.12
N ILE A 70 15.15 8.11 -2.07
CA ILE A 70 14.91 7.20 -0.94
C ILE A 70 13.57 7.52 -0.29
N ARG A 71 13.27 8.81 -0.06
CA ARG A 71 11.97 9.23 0.47
C ARG A 71 10.83 8.83 -0.45
N ALA A 72 10.96 9.02 -1.76
CA ALA A 72 9.94 8.59 -2.73
C ALA A 72 9.73 7.07 -2.70
N PHE A 73 10.81 6.30 -2.53
CA PHE A 73 10.74 4.84 -2.38
C PHE A 73 10.06 4.43 -1.09
N GLU A 74 10.42 5.05 0.04
CA GLU A 74 9.77 4.82 1.33
C GLU A 74 8.28 5.15 1.26
N LEU A 75 7.91 6.29 0.69
CA LEU A 75 6.51 6.67 0.50
C LEU A 75 5.75 5.65 -0.38
N ASN A 76 6.39 5.14 -1.43
CA ASN A 76 5.81 4.11 -2.28
C ASN A 76 5.63 2.76 -1.55
N LEU A 77 6.62 2.32 -0.77
CA LEU A 77 6.52 1.09 0.04
C LEU A 77 5.49 1.23 1.17
N GLN A 78 5.44 2.39 1.82
CA GLN A 78 4.37 2.73 2.75
C GLN A 78 3.02 2.68 2.03
N ALA A 79 2.97 3.15 0.79
CA ALA A 79 1.74 3.13 0.02
C ALA A 79 1.26 1.68 -0.22
N LEU A 80 2.18 0.80 -0.60
CA LEU A 80 1.89 -0.62 -0.80
C LEU A 80 1.45 -1.33 0.47
N SER A 81 2.13 -1.06 1.59
CA SER A 81 1.82 -1.73 2.86
C SER A 81 0.42 -1.34 3.38
N LEU A 82 0.02 -0.07 3.25
CA LEU A 82 -1.32 0.37 3.61
C LEU A 82 -2.40 -0.20 2.68
N LEU A 83 -2.14 -0.30 1.38
CA LEU A 83 -3.07 -0.93 0.43
C LEU A 83 -3.23 -2.42 0.73
N ALA A 84 -2.13 -3.12 1.05
CA ALA A 84 -2.17 -4.52 1.46
C ALA A 84 -2.95 -4.71 2.77
N LEU A 85 -2.80 -3.80 3.73
CA LEU A 85 -3.58 -3.79 4.97
C LEU A 85 -5.08 -3.62 4.69
N LEU A 86 -5.46 -2.69 3.81
CA LEU A 86 -6.84 -2.48 3.39
C LEU A 86 -7.43 -3.74 2.75
N PHE A 87 -6.68 -4.38 1.86
CA PHE A 87 -7.11 -5.63 1.24
C PHE A 87 -7.29 -6.76 2.28
N GLY A 88 -6.35 -6.86 3.23
CA GLY A 88 -6.46 -7.77 4.37
C GLY A 88 -7.73 -7.51 5.21
N LEU A 89 -8.02 -6.24 5.50
CA LEU A 89 -9.23 -5.83 6.24
C LEU A 89 -10.50 -6.28 5.51
N PHE A 90 -10.54 -6.09 4.19
CA PHE A 90 -11.66 -6.51 3.36
C PHE A 90 -11.84 -8.04 3.36
N LEU A 91 -10.74 -8.80 3.28
CA LEU A 91 -10.78 -10.27 3.33
C LEU A 91 -11.26 -10.78 4.69
N ILE A 92 -10.81 -10.15 5.79
CA ILE A 92 -11.29 -10.43 7.14
C ILE A 92 -12.79 -10.18 7.23
N TYR A 93 -13.25 -8.98 6.81
CA TYR A 93 -14.67 -8.64 6.81
C TYR A 93 -15.51 -9.70 6.09
N ASN A 94 -15.12 -10.08 4.87
CA ASN A 94 -15.85 -11.08 4.09
C ASN A 94 -15.87 -12.44 4.80
N THR A 95 -14.72 -12.88 5.33
CA THR A 95 -14.60 -14.17 6.02
C THR A 95 -15.46 -14.22 7.27
N VAL A 96 -15.43 -13.17 8.10
CA VAL A 96 -16.22 -13.10 9.33
C VAL A 96 -17.71 -12.99 9.01
N THR A 97 -18.09 -12.15 8.05
CA THR A 97 -19.48 -12.06 7.59
C THR A 97 -19.99 -13.40 7.09
N PHE A 98 -19.19 -14.10 6.28
CA PHE A 98 -19.55 -15.43 5.78
C PHE A 98 -19.76 -16.44 6.92
N SER A 99 -18.84 -16.49 7.89
CA SER A 99 -18.95 -17.34 9.09
C SER A 99 -20.23 -17.02 9.89
N VAL A 100 -20.53 -15.73 10.08
CA VAL A 100 -21.74 -15.26 10.78
C VAL A 100 -23.01 -15.68 10.03
N VAL A 101 -23.04 -15.51 8.70
CA VAL A 101 -24.19 -15.88 7.86
C VAL A 101 -24.45 -17.39 7.95
N GLN A 102 -23.40 -18.22 7.96
CA GLN A 102 -23.53 -19.67 8.08
C GLN A 102 -24.06 -20.09 9.46
N ARG A 103 -23.71 -19.35 10.53
CA ARG A 103 -24.12 -19.63 11.92
C ARG A 103 -25.39 -18.88 12.34
N ARG A 104 -26.06 -18.18 11.42
CA ARG A 104 -27.20 -17.32 11.71
C ARG A 104 -28.37 -18.03 12.37
N GLU A 105 -28.67 -19.26 11.94
CA GLU A 105 -29.74 -20.07 12.55
C GLU A 105 -29.43 -20.43 14.00
N LEU A 106 -28.17 -20.75 14.29
CA LEU A 106 -27.69 -21.04 15.64
C LEU A 106 -27.84 -19.82 16.56
N PHE A 107 -27.44 -18.63 16.09
CA PHE A 107 -27.67 -17.39 16.84
C PHE A 107 -29.17 -17.10 17.04
N GLY A 108 -30.01 -17.41 16.06
CA GLY A 108 -31.46 -17.34 16.18
C GLY A 108 -32.03 -18.22 17.30
N ARG A 109 -31.57 -19.48 17.37
CA ARG A 109 -31.96 -20.44 18.43
C ARG A 109 -31.47 -19.99 19.81
N LEU A 110 -30.22 -19.57 19.94
CA LEU A 110 -29.67 -19.04 21.20
C LEU A 110 -30.47 -17.84 21.71
N ARG A 111 -30.88 -16.95 20.80
CA ARG A 111 -31.72 -15.80 21.14
C ARG A 111 -33.14 -16.19 21.54
N ALA A 112 -33.69 -17.28 21.00
CA ALA A 112 -34.98 -17.82 21.43
C ALA A 112 -34.91 -18.41 22.85
N LEU A 113 -33.74 -18.93 23.25
CA LEU A 113 -33.45 -19.41 24.61
C LEU A 113 -33.11 -18.29 25.61
N GLY A 114 -33.19 -17.02 25.21
CA GLY A 114 -32.98 -15.87 26.11
C GLY A 114 -31.58 -15.26 26.09
N VAL A 115 -30.66 -15.72 25.23
CA VAL A 115 -29.32 -15.11 25.11
C VAL A 115 -29.42 -13.68 24.59
N THR A 116 -28.78 -12.74 25.29
CA THR A 116 -28.82 -11.31 24.94
C THR A 116 -27.99 -10.99 23.69
N ARG A 117 -28.36 -9.91 22.99
CA ARG A 117 -27.60 -9.41 21.81
C ARG A 117 -26.15 -9.09 22.15
N ARG A 118 -25.91 -8.53 23.33
CA ARG A 118 -24.56 -8.20 23.82
C ARG A 118 -23.70 -9.44 23.98
N ARG A 119 -24.28 -10.56 24.44
CA ARG A 119 -23.53 -11.81 24.56
C ARG A 119 -23.16 -12.37 23.20
N VAL A 120 -24.09 -12.45 22.25
CA VAL A 120 -23.79 -12.88 20.87
C VAL A 120 -22.72 -12.02 20.22
N PHE A 121 -22.81 -10.69 20.37
CA PHE A 121 -21.79 -9.77 19.89
C PHE A 121 -20.41 -10.04 20.50
N GLY A 122 -20.37 -10.24 21.82
CA GLY A 122 -19.14 -10.56 22.55
C GLY A 122 -18.51 -11.89 22.12
N GLU A 123 -19.32 -12.93 21.86
CA GLU A 123 -18.81 -14.22 21.38
C GLU A 123 -18.16 -14.09 19.99
N VAL A 124 -18.80 -13.38 19.05
CA VAL A 124 -18.24 -13.15 17.70
C VAL A 124 -16.96 -12.30 17.77
N LEU A 125 -16.96 -11.25 18.60
CA LEU A 125 -15.79 -10.41 18.76
C LEU A 125 -14.66 -11.14 19.50
N GLY A 126 -14.98 -12.04 20.42
CA GLY A 126 -14.04 -12.93 21.11
C GLY A 126 -13.33 -13.87 20.13
N GLU A 127 -14.09 -14.52 19.25
CA GLU A 127 -13.53 -15.35 18.17
C GLU A 127 -12.62 -14.54 17.25
N ALA A 128 -13.07 -13.35 16.82
CA ALA A 128 -12.26 -12.44 16.03
C ALA A 128 -10.99 -11.98 16.76
N THR A 129 -11.04 -11.78 18.08
CA THR A 129 -9.87 -11.38 18.89
C THR A 129 -8.82 -12.49 18.93
N VAL A 130 -9.24 -13.75 19.15
CA VAL A 130 -8.31 -14.90 19.14
C VAL A 130 -7.63 -15.03 17.77
N LEU A 131 -8.41 -14.95 16.69
CA LEU A 131 -7.89 -14.97 15.33
C LEU A 131 -6.96 -13.78 15.07
N ALA A 132 -7.28 -12.59 15.58
CA ALA A 132 -6.46 -11.39 15.42
C ALA A 132 -5.09 -11.54 16.11
N VAL A 133 -5.05 -12.09 17.33
CA VAL A 133 -3.81 -12.29 18.10
C VAL A 133 -2.94 -13.34 17.41
N VAL A 134 -3.49 -14.50 17.08
CA VAL A 134 -2.75 -15.58 16.41
C VAL A 134 -2.29 -15.13 15.02
N GLY A 135 -3.18 -14.52 14.25
CA GLY A 135 -2.90 -14.01 12.91
C GLY A 135 -1.83 -12.92 12.92
N SER A 136 -1.87 -11.99 13.88
CA SER A 136 -0.85 -10.94 14.02
C SER A 136 0.51 -11.53 14.40
N ALA A 137 0.55 -12.50 15.33
CA ALA A 137 1.79 -13.16 15.73
C ALA A 137 2.44 -13.90 14.55
N VAL A 138 1.67 -14.69 13.82
CA VAL A 138 2.15 -15.42 12.63
C VAL A 138 2.55 -14.44 11.52
N GLY A 139 1.73 -13.43 11.25
CA GLY A 139 1.98 -12.42 10.23
C GLY A 139 3.26 -11.62 10.49
N LEU A 140 3.51 -11.23 11.75
CA LEU A 140 4.75 -10.57 12.15
C LEU A 140 5.97 -11.48 11.98
N GLY A 141 5.87 -12.73 12.43
CA GLY A 141 6.93 -13.71 12.26
C GLY A 141 7.32 -13.89 10.79
N LEU A 142 6.32 -14.12 9.93
CA LEU A 142 6.51 -14.25 8.49
C LEU A 142 7.03 -12.96 7.86
N GLY A 143 6.51 -11.80 8.27
CA GLY A 143 6.95 -10.49 7.78
C GLY A 143 8.42 -10.21 8.09
N VAL A 144 8.88 -10.52 9.31
CA VAL A 144 10.30 -10.39 9.69
C VAL A 144 11.18 -11.35 8.91
N VAL A 145 10.77 -12.62 8.74
CA VAL A 145 11.51 -13.60 7.94
C VAL A 145 11.62 -13.13 6.50
N LEU A 146 10.53 -12.67 5.90
CA LEU A 146 10.50 -12.18 4.53
C LEU A 146 11.38 -10.93 4.36
N ALA A 147 11.31 -9.98 5.30
CA ALA A 147 12.16 -8.80 5.31
C ALA A 147 13.66 -9.16 5.36
N ARG A 148 14.04 -10.14 6.19
CA ARG A 148 15.43 -10.63 6.25
C ARG A 148 15.87 -11.30 4.95
N VAL A 149 14.99 -12.08 4.31
CA VAL A 149 15.29 -12.73 3.03
C VAL A 149 15.46 -11.71 1.91
N LEU A 150 14.53 -10.75 1.80
CA LEU A 150 14.59 -9.68 0.81
C LEU A 150 15.81 -8.77 1.01
N LEU A 151 16.12 -8.39 2.25
CA LEU A 151 17.30 -7.58 2.55
C LEU A 151 18.58 -8.31 2.13
N ARG A 152 18.70 -9.61 2.42
CA ARG A 152 19.86 -10.41 1.99
C ARG A 152 19.97 -10.52 0.47
N LEU A 153 18.86 -10.69 -0.24
CA LEU A 153 18.86 -10.73 -1.71
C LEU A 153 19.34 -9.41 -2.31
N VAL A 154 18.87 -8.28 -1.78
CA VAL A 154 19.26 -6.94 -2.22
C VAL A 154 20.73 -6.67 -1.90
N LEU A 155 21.17 -6.90 -0.66
CA LEU A 155 22.55 -6.67 -0.23
C LEU A 155 23.54 -7.55 -0.99
N ARG A 156 23.19 -8.83 -1.25
CA ARG A 156 24.03 -9.71 -2.06
C ARG A 156 24.23 -9.15 -3.47
N THR A 157 23.16 -8.67 -4.09
CA THR A 157 23.22 -8.07 -5.43
C THR A 157 24.11 -6.82 -5.45
N ILE A 158 24.02 -5.97 -4.42
CA ILE A 158 24.86 -4.77 -4.31
C ILE A 158 26.32 -5.14 -4.02
N ASN A 159 26.55 -6.13 -3.16
CA ASN A 159 27.89 -6.61 -2.80
C ASN A 159 28.62 -7.24 -3.98
N ASP A 160 27.91 -8.01 -4.80
CA ASP A 160 28.49 -8.66 -5.99
C ASP A 160 28.80 -7.65 -7.11
N LEU A 161 28.12 -6.48 -7.16
CA LEU A 161 28.20 -5.55 -8.29
C LEU A 161 28.95 -4.23 -8.01
N TYR A 162 29.02 -3.73 -6.77
CA TYR A 162 29.48 -2.36 -6.51
C TYR A 162 30.44 -2.19 -5.32
N PHE A 163 30.13 -2.73 -4.13
CA PHE A 163 30.93 -2.50 -2.90
C PHE A 163 30.74 -3.63 -1.88
N VAL A 164 31.77 -4.01 -1.11
CA VAL A 164 31.59 -4.88 0.07
C VAL A 164 30.98 -4.07 1.21
N LEU A 165 29.65 -4.05 1.34
CA LEU A 165 28.99 -3.51 2.52
C LEU A 165 29.06 -4.54 3.66
N PRO A 166 29.36 -4.10 4.91
CA PRO A 166 29.18 -4.94 6.09
C PRO A 166 27.75 -5.48 6.15
N ASP A 167 27.57 -6.67 6.72
CA ASP A 167 26.24 -7.25 6.99
C ASP A 167 25.41 -6.27 7.83
N ALA A 168 24.64 -5.41 7.17
CA ALA A 168 23.69 -4.53 7.82
C ALA A 168 22.54 -5.42 8.33
N GLY A 169 22.69 -5.90 9.57
CA GLY A 169 21.68 -6.72 10.23
C GLY A 169 20.32 -6.00 10.24
N LEU A 170 19.24 -6.75 10.04
CA LEU A 170 17.89 -6.21 10.11
C LEU A 170 17.57 -5.78 11.55
N ALA A 171 17.75 -4.49 11.85
CA ALA A 171 17.38 -3.90 13.14
C ALA A 171 15.87 -3.64 13.21
N VAL A 172 15.12 -4.66 13.65
CA VAL A 172 13.68 -4.49 13.90
C VAL A 172 13.48 -3.86 15.28
N SER A 173 13.14 -2.57 15.30
CA SER A 173 12.80 -1.88 16.55
C SER A 173 11.58 -2.54 17.23
N PRO A 174 11.61 -2.77 18.56
CA PRO A 174 10.45 -3.24 19.32
C PRO A 174 9.22 -2.34 19.13
N GLY A 175 9.42 -1.03 18.90
CA GLY A 175 8.34 -0.09 18.64
C GLY A 175 7.60 -0.36 17.33
N VAL A 176 8.29 -0.85 16.30
CA VAL A 176 7.66 -1.22 15.02
C VAL A 176 6.82 -2.48 15.18
N LEU A 177 7.33 -3.48 15.90
CA LEU A 177 6.58 -4.70 16.21
C LEU A 177 5.31 -4.38 17.02
N ALA A 178 5.43 -3.56 18.07
CA ALA A 178 4.29 -3.14 18.88
C ALA A 178 3.23 -2.41 18.03
N LYS A 179 3.64 -1.44 17.21
CA LYS A 179 2.72 -0.73 16.29
C LYS A 179 2.02 -1.68 15.34
N ALA A 180 2.74 -2.61 14.74
CA ALA A 180 2.19 -3.56 13.78
C ALA A 180 1.22 -4.57 14.45
N THR A 181 1.52 -5.04 15.66
CA THR A 181 0.59 -5.87 16.44
C THR A 181 -0.70 -5.11 16.75
N VAL A 182 -0.60 -3.89 17.27
CA VAL A 182 -1.76 -3.06 17.60
C VAL A 182 -2.59 -2.79 16.36
N LEU A 183 -1.93 -2.42 15.25
CA LEU A 183 -2.60 -2.16 13.98
C LEU A 183 -3.33 -3.40 13.45
N GLY A 184 -2.69 -4.58 13.48
CA GLY A 184 -3.30 -5.83 13.05
C GLY A 184 -4.52 -6.23 13.88
N VAL A 185 -4.42 -6.12 15.21
CA VAL A 185 -5.53 -6.42 16.11
C VAL A 185 -6.68 -5.43 15.93
N VAL A 186 -6.41 -4.13 15.97
CA VAL A 186 -7.43 -3.09 15.83
C VAL A 186 -8.10 -3.18 14.47
N ALA A 187 -7.35 -3.35 13.38
CA ALA A 187 -7.90 -3.52 12.04
C ALA A 187 -8.85 -4.73 11.99
N THR A 188 -8.42 -5.89 12.51
CA THR A 188 -9.25 -7.11 12.52
C THR A 188 -10.55 -6.91 13.29
N LEU A 189 -10.49 -6.26 14.46
CA LEU A 189 -11.68 -5.96 15.25
C LEU A 189 -12.61 -4.98 14.54
N LEU A 190 -12.07 -3.91 13.93
CA LEU A 190 -12.85 -2.95 13.15
C LEU A 190 -13.57 -3.62 11.97
N ALA A 191 -12.92 -4.55 11.26
CA ALA A 191 -13.56 -5.34 10.21
C ALA A 191 -14.62 -6.31 10.75
N ALA A 192 -14.45 -6.83 11.97
CA ALA A 192 -15.39 -7.77 12.58
C ALA A 192 -16.65 -7.08 13.15
N VAL A 193 -16.59 -5.79 13.50
CA VAL A 193 -17.73 -5.07 14.12
C VAL A 193 -19.01 -5.12 13.26
N PRO A 194 -18.99 -4.82 11.94
CA PRO A 194 -20.20 -4.88 11.12
C PRO A 194 -20.80 -6.29 11.06
N ALA A 195 -19.95 -7.32 10.95
CA ALA A 195 -20.37 -8.72 10.92
C ALA A 195 -20.95 -9.15 12.28
N ALA A 196 -20.33 -8.74 13.40
CA ALA A 196 -20.83 -9.00 14.74
C ALA A 196 -22.18 -8.29 14.98
N ALA A 197 -22.35 -7.06 14.47
CA ALA A 197 -23.63 -6.35 14.51
C ALA A 197 -24.71 -7.11 13.72
N GLU A 198 -24.38 -7.62 12.53
CA GLU A 198 -25.28 -8.45 11.72
C GLU A 198 -25.68 -9.75 12.44
N ALA A 199 -24.76 -10.39 13.16
CA ALA A 199 -25.04 -11.57 13.99
C ALA A 199 -26.14 -11.28 15.04
N THR A 200 -26.12 -10.07 15.64
CA THR A 200 -27.15 -9.66 16.62
C THR A 200 -28.48 -9.29 15.99
N ALA A 201 -28.50 -8.98 14.69
CA ALA A 201 -29.69 -8.54 13.98
C ALA A 201 -30.63 -9.69 13.62
N ALA A 202 -30.20 -10.96 13.72
CA ALA A 202 -31.01 -12.15 13.48
C ALA A 202 -32.22 -12.21 14.44
N PRO A 203 -33.45 -11.86 14.01
CA PRO A 203 -34.62 -11.88 14.87
C PRO A 203 -35.09 -13.33 15.04
N PRO A 204 -35.42 -13.81 16.25
CA PRO A 204 -35.92 -15.17 16.48
C PRO A 204 -37.12 -15.56 15.60
N ARG A 205 -37.89 -14.56 15.15
CA ARG A 205 -39.10 -14.73 14.32
C ARG A 205 -38.83 -14.61 12.81
N ALA A 206 -37.80 -13.87 12.38
CA ALA A 206 -37.56 -13.62 10.95
C ALA A 206 -36.64 -14.66 10.29
N VAL A 207 -36.15 -15.64 11.07
CA VAL A 207 -35.51 -16.84 10.54
C VAL A 207 -36.47 -17.63 9.61
N PHE A 208 -37.79 -17.41 9.74
CA PHE A 208 -38.81 -18.07 8.91
C PHE A 208 -39.35 -17.26 7.72
N THR A 209 -38.92 -16.01 7.50
CA THR A 209 -39.35 -15.20 6.35
C THR A 209 -38.15 -14.63 5.59
N ARG A 210 -37.59 -15.47 4.73
CA ARG A 210 -36.49 -15.15 3.79
C ARG A 210 -36.79 -13.91 2.94
N SER A 211 -38.07 -13.65 2.64
CA SER A 211 -38.56 -12.51 1.87
C SER A 211 -38.15 -11.15 2.42
N LEU A 212 -38.18 -10.95 3.75
CA LEU A 212 -37.92 -9.64 4.37
C LEU A 212 -36.43 -9.22 4.30
N ILE A 213 -35.52 -10.19 4.27
CA ILE A 213 -34.08 -9.92 4.17
C ILE A 213 -33.73 -9.51 2.73
N GLU A 214 -34.25 -10.25 1.75
CA GLU A 214 -34.07 -9.93 0.33
C GLU A 214 -34.79 -8.64 -0.09
N GLU A 215 -35.88 -8.26 0.58
CA GLU A 215 -36.56 -6.99 0.38
C GLU A 215 -35.76 -5.80 0.94
N ARG A 216 -35.22 -5.92 2.17
CA ARG A 216 -34.31 -4.90 2.74
C ARG A 216 -33.02 -4.75 1.95
N ALA A 217 -32.39 -5.85 1.56
CA ALA A 217 -31.18 -5.81 0.74
C ALA A 217 -31.46 -5.08 -0.58
N ARG A 218 -32.56 -5.42 -1.28
CA ARG A 218 -32.97 -4.71 -2.50
C ARG A 218 -33.28 -3.23 -2.29
N ALA A 219 -33.85 -2.85 -1.15
CA ALA A 219 -34.15 -1.45 -0.83
C ALA A 219 -32.91 -0.62 -0.43
N LEU A 220 -31.86 -1.26 0.10
CA LEU A 220 -30.62 -0.60 0.51
C LEU A 220 -29.62 -0.47 -0.64
N VAL A 221 -29.60 -1.41 -1.59
CA VAL A 221 -28.68 -1.40 -2.74
C VAL A 221 -28.68 -0.07 -3.53
N PRO A 222 -29.83 0.53 -3.93
CA PRO A 222 -29.80 1.80 -4.66
C PRO A 222 -29.31 2.97 -3.79
N ARG A 223 -29.59 2.96 -2.48
CA ARG A 223 -29.08 4.01 -1.55
C ARG A 223 -27.58 3.87 -1.33
N ALA A 224 -27.09 2.65 -1.16
CA ALA A 224 -25.67 2.33 -1.06
C ALA A 224 -24.92 2.74 -2.34
N ALA A 225 -25.52 2.54 -3.52
CA ALA A 225 -24.95 2.97 -4.78
C ALA A 225 -24.84 4.49 -4.92
N TRP A 226 -25.79 5.27 -4.38
CA TRP A 226 -25.67 6.73 -4.33
C TRP A 226 -24.52 7.18 -3.42
N VAL A 227 -24.38 6.57 -2.24
CA VAL A 227 -23.25 6.82 -1.34
C VAL A 227 -21.94 6.44 -2.02
N GLY A 228 -21.90 5.28 -2.69
CA GLY A 228 -20.74 4.83 -3.45
C GLY A 228 -20.39 5.76 -4.60
N GLY A 229 -21.38 6.25 -5.35
CA GLY A 229 -21.19 7.24 -6.41
C GLY A 229 -20.65 8.57 -5.88
N ALA A 230 -21.14 9.05 -4.73
CA ALA A 230 -20.60 10.22 -4.06
C ALA A 230 -19.15 10.00 -3.63
N LEU A 231 -18.82 8.83 -3.08
CA LEU A 231 -17.44 8.48 -2.72
C LEU A 231 -16.51 8.42 -3.93
N LEU A 232 -16.97 7.88 -5.06
CA LEU A 232 -16.21 7.87 -6.31
C LEU A 232 -15.95 9.28 -6.83
N LEU A 233 -16.96 10.15 -6.77
CA LEU A 233 -16.82 11.56 -7.17
C LEU A 233 -15.85 12.29 -6.27
N VAL A 234 -16.00 12.19 -4.94
CA VAL A 234 -15.11 12.84 -3.98
C VAL A 234 -13.69 12.30 -4.12
N GLY A 235 -13.50 10.98 -4.21
CA GLY A 235 -12.18 10.38 -4.44
C GLY A 235 -11.55 10.82 -5.76
N GLY A 236 -12.32 10.89 -6.84
CA GLY A 236 -11.86 11.40 -8.14
C GLY A 236 -11.47 12.88 -8.09
N ILE A 237 -12.27 13.71 -7.41
CA ILE A 237 -11.96 15.14 -7.21
C ILE A 237 -10.69 15.31 -6.37
N LEU A 238 -10.51 14.52 -5.31
CA LEU A 238 -9.28 14.57 -4.51
C LEU A 238 -8.03 14.23 -5.34
N LEU A 239 -8.13 13.31 -6.31
CA LEU A 239 -7.02 12.98 -7.22
C LEU A 239 -6.70 14.10 -8.21
N LEU A 240 -7.67 14.95 -8.54
CA LEU A 240 -7.46 16.10 -9.42
C LEU A 240 -6.74 17.26 -8.72
N ILE A 241 -6.73 17.28 -7.38
CA ILE A 241 -6.01 18.30 -6.61
C ILE A 241 -4.51 17.98 -6.68
N PRO A 242 -3.67 18.83 -7.30
CA PRO A 242 -2.24 18.63 -7.36
C PRO A 242 -1.65 18.80 -5.96
N SER A 243 -1.53 17.71 -5.22
CA SER A 243 -0.98 17.71 -3.86
C SER A 243 0.14 16.69 -3.74
N ARG A 244 1.21 17.06 -3.02
CA ARG A 244 2.29 16.12 -2.64
C ARG A 244 1.94 15.30 -1.40
N SER A 245 0.69 15.35 -0.94
CA SER A 245 0.25 14.70 0.30
C SER A 245 -0.14 13.25 0.06
N VAL A 246 0.67 12.33 0.60
CA VAL A 246 0.40 10.88 0.55
C VAL A 246 -0.92 10.54 1.25
N VAL A 247 -1.22 11.21 2.36
CA VAL A 247 -2.47 11.00 3.10
C VAL A 247 -3.68 11.29 2.23
N LEU A 248 -3.63 12.35 1.43
CA LEU A 248 -4.74 12.77 0.57
C LEU A 248 -4.95 11.78 -0.59
N GLY A 249 -3.86 11.33 -1.22
CA GLY A 249 -3.91 10.25 -2.21
C GLY A 249 -4.50 8.95 -1.64
N PHE A 250 -4.22 8.65 -0.38
CA PHE A 250 -4.82 7.52 0.32
C PHE A 250 -6.31 7.69 0.60
N VAL A 251 -6.71 8.82 1.16
CA VAL A 251 -8.13 9.11 1.41
C VAL A 251 -8.92 9.01 0.09
N ALA A 252 -8.34 9.50 -1.00
CA ALA A 252 -8.91 9.36 -2.33
C ALA A 252 -9.03 7.89 -2.77
N LEU A 253 -7.95 7.10 -2.62
CA LEU A 253 -7.93 5.67 -2.95
C LEU A 253 -8.94 4.86 -2.13
N PHE A 254 -9.01 5.12 -0.81
CA PHE A 254 -10.01 4.52 0.09
C PHE A 254 -11.42 4.87 -0.36
N GLY A 255 -11.65 6.15 -0.67
CA GLY A 255 -12.91 6.63 -1.23
C GLY A 255 -13.28 5.89 -2.51
N LEU A 256 -12.32 5.70 -3.41
CA LEU A 256 -12.52 5.02 -4.68
C LEU A 256 -12.82 3.54 -4.50
N VAL A 257 -12.01 2.81 -3.72
CA VAL A 257 -12.20 1.37 -3.46
C VAL A 257 -13.54 1.11 -2.77
N LEU A 258 -13.86 1.89 -1.73
CA LEU A 258 -15.12 1.75 -1.01
C LEU A 258 -16.32 2.16 -1.89
N GLY A 259 -16.14 3.20 -2.71
CA GLY A 259 -17.10 3.63 -3.71
C GLY A 259 -17.42 2.54 -4.74
N VAL A 260 -16.40 1.91 -5.32
CA VAL A 260 -16.56 0.76 -6.24
C VAL A 260 -17.27 -0.39 -5.53
N ALA A 261 -16.86 -0.72 -4.30
CA ALA A 261 -17.47 -1.79 -3.52
C ALA A 261 -18.97 -1.56 -3.28
N LEU A 262 -19.38 -0.32 -2.99
CA LEU A 262 -20.78 0.06 -2.77
C LEU A 262 -21.61 0.12 -4.05
N VAL A 263 -21.02 0.49 -5.18
CA VAL A 263 -21.69 0.54 -6.49
C VAL A 263 -21.85 -0.85 -7.11
N THR A 264 -20.95 -1.79 -6.80
CA THR A 264 -20.89 -3.13 -7.43
C THR A 264 -22.20 -3.94 -7.36
N PRO A 265 -22.93 -4.02 -6.23
CA PRO A 265 -24.20 -4.76 -6.18
C PRO A 265 -25.28 -4.16 -7.10
N GLN A 266 -25.35 -2.84 -7.21
CA GLN A 266 -26.28 -2.15 -8.11
C GLN A 266 -25.86 -2.35 -9.57
N ALA A 267 -24.56 -2.20 -9.87
CA ALA A 267 -24.01 -2.47 -11.20
C ALA A 267 -24.34 -3.90 -11.65
N THR A 268 -24.23 -4.88 -10.76
CA THR A 268 -24.59 -6.28 -11.01
C THR A 268 -26.07 -6.42 -11.38
N VAL A 269 -26.97 -5.76 -10.65
CA VAL A 269 -28.42 -5.78 -10.98
C VAL A 269 -28.70 -5.14 -12.33
N VAL A 270 -28.06 -4.01 -12.65
CA VAL A 270 -28.24 -3.32 -13.95
C VAL A 270 -27.70 -4.18 -15.09
N LEU A 271 -26.49 -4.73 -14.96
CA LEU A 271 -25.88 -5.63 -15.93
C LEU A 271 -26.74 -6.87 -16.16
N VAL A 272 -27.22 -7.52 -15.10
CA VAL A 272 -28.09 -8.68 -15.22
C VAL A 272 -29.41 -8.32 -15.90
N ARG A 273 -30.02 -7.16 -15.59
CA ARG A 273 -31.26 -6.71 -16.27
C ARG A 273 -31.05 -6.42 -17.75
N ALA A 274 -29.91 -5.84 -18.12
CA ALA A 274 -29.54 -5.65 -19.52
C ALA A 274 -29.32 -7.01 -20.21
N ALA A 275 -28.58 -7.90 -19.55
CA ALA A 275 -28.31 -9.26 -20.03
C ALA A 275 -29.58 -10.10 -20.15
N VAL A 276 -30.62 -9.90 -19.33
CA VAL A 276 -31.91 -10.59 -19.46
C VAL A 276 -32.52 -10.36 -20.84
N ARG A 277 -32.39 -9.15 -21.42
CA ARG A 277 -32.91 -8.86 -22.76
C ARG A 277 -32.25 -9.76 -23.80
N TRP A 278 -30.94 -9.89 -23.70
CA TRP A 278 -30.10 -10.66 -24.63
C TRP A 278 -30.20 -12.17 -24.39
N LEU A 279 -30.16 -12.64 -23.13
CA LEU A 279 -30.39 -14.04 -22.76
C LEU A 279 -31.78 -14.50 -23.18
N ARG A 280 -32.79 -13.63 -23.11
CA ARG A 280 -34.13 -13.95 -23.58
C ARG A 280 -34.18 -14.17 -25.09
N SER A 281 -33.41 -13.41 -25.88
CA SER A 281 -33.38 -13.59 -27.34
C SER A 281 -32.60 -14.83 -27.76
N VAL A 282 -31.58 -15.24 -27.00
CA VAL A 282 -30.73 -16.40 -27.36
C VAL A 282 -31.22 -17.72 -26.73
N LEU A 283 -31.55 -17.70 -25.44
CA LEU A 283 -31.85 -18.87 -24.61
C LEU A 283 -33.33 -18.95 -24.18
N GLY A 284 -34.17 -18.07 -24.72
CA GLY A 284 -35.62 -18.07 -24.48
C GLY A 284 -36.01 -17.79 -23.03
N LEU A 285 -37.11 -18.40 -22.58
CA LEU A 285 -37.70 -18.17 -21.25
C LEU A 285 -36.80 -18.66 -20.11
N LEU A 286 -36.08 -19.77 -20.32
CA LEU A 286 -35.17 -20.36 -19.33
C LEU A 286 -33.99 -19.43 -19.04
N GLY A 287 -33.41 -18.80 -20.06
CA GLY A 287 -32.35 -17.79 -19.88
C GLY A 287 -32.82 -16.58 -19.07
N ALA A 288 -34.06 -16.12 -19.32
CA ALA A 288 -34.64 -15.01 -18.56
C ALA A 288 -34.93 -15.38 -17.09
N LEU A 289 -35.35 -16.61 -16.81
CA LEU A 289 -35.58 -17.10 -15.44
C LEU A 289 -34.28 -17.27 -14.67
N ALA A 290 -33.25 -17.84 -15.30
CA ALA A 290 -31.92 -18.01 -14.71
C ALA A 290 -31.31 -16.64 -14.31
N ALA A 291 -31.38 -15.65 -15.20
CA ALA A 291 -30.86 -14.31 -14.93
C ALA A 291 -31.64 -13.59 -13.80
N ARG A 292 -32.96 -13.76 -13.71
CA ARG A 292 -33.74 -13.22 -12.58
C ARG A 292 -33.38 -13.90 -11.25
N GLY A 293 -32.98 -15.16 -11.27
CA GLY A 293 -32.49 -15.88 -10.08
C GLY A 293 -31.24 -15.26 -9.47
N VAL A 294 -30.35 -14.68 -10.29
CA VAL A 294 -29.17 -13.95 -9.81
C VAL A 294 -29.56 -12.69 -9.04
N VAL A 295 -30.55 -11.93 -9.53
CA VAL A 295 -31.09 -10.75 -8.83
C VAL A 295 -31.83 -11.14 -7.55
N ALA A 296 -32.51 -12.29 -7.55
CA ALA A 296 -33.22 -12.80 -6.39
C ALA A 296 -32.28 -13.27 -5.26
N SER A 297 -31.02 -13.62 -5.56
CA SER A 297 -30.02 -14.12 -4.60
C SER A 297 -28.92 -13.11 -4.26
N LEU A 298 -29.16 -11.82 -4.54
CA LEU A 298 -28.19 -10.72 -4.39
C LEU A 298 -27.60 -10.60 -2.97
N SER A 299 -28.35 -10.97 -1.94
CA SER A 299 -27.89 -11.02 -0.54
C SER A 299 -26.72 -11.99 -0.33
N ARG A 300 -26.62 -13.04 -1.16
CA ARG A 300 -25.56 -14.06 -1.11
C ARG A 300 -24.47 -13.80 -2.14
N THR A 301 -24.84 -13.39 -3.35
CA THR A 301 -23.88 -13.20 -4.46
C THR A 301 -23.20 -11.83 -4.41
N GLY A 302 -23.85 -10.80 -3.85
CA GLY A 302 -23.33 -9.43 -3.79
C GLY A 302 -21.96 -9.33 -3.10
N PRO A 303 -21.81 -9.77 -1.83
CA PRO A 303 -20.52 -9.70 -1.14
C PRO A 303 -19.39 -10.45 -1.87
N ALA A 304 -19.70 -11.60 -2.49
CA ALA A 304 -18.73 -12.36 -3.26
C ALA A 304 -18.30 -11.63 -4.54
N VAL A 305 -19.22 -11.00 -5.25
CA VAL A 305 -18.91 -10.20 -6.46
C VAL A 305 -18.12 -8.95 -6.08
N VAL A 306 -18.49 -8.25 -5.00
CA VAL A 306 -17.71 -7.13 -4.45
C VAL A 306 -16.28 -7.57 -4.16
N ALA A 307 -16.12 -8.73 -3.53
CA ALA A 307 -14.80 -9.27 -3.20
C ALA A 307 -13.95 -9.55 -4.44
N LEU A 308 -14.54 -10.15 -5.47
CA LEU A 308 -13.85 -10.40 -6.72
C LEU A 308 -13.43 -9.09 -7.40
N VAL A 309 -14.33 -8.11 -7.49
CA VAL A 309 -14.06 -6.81 -8.12
C VAL A 309 -12.97 -6.06 -7.38
N VAL A 310 -13.03 -6.01 -6.05
CA VAL A 310 -11.99 -5.36 -5.23
C VAL A 310 -10.64 -6.08 -5.40
N ALA A 311 -10.62 -7.41 -5.37
CA ALA A 311 -9.38 -8.18 -5.57
C ALA A 311 -8.74 -7.90 -6.93
N VAL A 312 -9.51 -8.01 -8.01
CA VAL A 312 -9.01 -7.74 -9.38
C VAL A 312 -8.54 -6.29 -9.51
N SER A 313 -9.30 -5.33 -8.98
CA SER A 313 -8.94 -3.91 -9.04
C SER A 313 -7.63 -3.62 -8.29
N VAL A 314 -7.45 -4.20 -7.10
CA VAL A 314 -6.22 -4.06 -6.31
C VAL A 314 -5.05 -4.71 -7.02
N THR A 315 -5.21 -5.91 -7.61
CA THR A 315 -4.13 -6.57 -8.36
C THR A 315 -3.68 -5.74 -9.57
N VAL A 316 -4.62 -5.19 -10.34
CA VAL A 316 -4.30 -4.33 -11.49
C VAL A 316 -3.64 -3.02 -11.02
N GLY A 317 -4.17 -2.39 -9.98
CA GLY A 317 -3.61 -1.16 -9.41
C GLY A 317 -2.19 -1.35 -8.87
N LEU A 318 -1.95 -2.44 -8.15
CA LEU A 318 -0.63 -2.83 -7.65
C LEU A 318 0.36 -3.07 -8.81
N GLY A 319 -0.07 -3.78 -9.85
CA GLY A 319 0.74 -4.03 -11.04
C GLY A 319 1.13 -2.74 -11.77
N ALA A 320 0.19 -1.83 -11.97
CA ALA A 320 0.45 -0.53 -12.58
C ALA A 320 1.46 0.30 -11.75
N MET A 321 1.29 0.29 -10.42
CA MET A 321 2.17 1.02 -9.51
C MET A 321 3.60 0.45 -9.49
N ILE A 322 3.75 -0.89 -9.43
CA ILE A 322 5.05 -1.56 -9.53
C ILE A 322 5.72 -1.26 -10.87
N SER A 323 4.96 -1.32 -11.97
CA SER A 323 5.48 -1.01 -13.31
C SER A 323 5.96 0.43 -13.41
N SER A 324 5.19 1.38 -12.87
CA SER A 324 5.57 2.80 -12.85
C SER A 324 6.84 3.02 -12.02
N PHE A 325 6.94 2.41 -10.84
CA PHE A 325 8.12 2.51 -10.00
C PHE A 325 9.37 1.95 -10.70
N ARG A 326 9.27 0.75 -11.27
CA ARG A 326 10.36 0.15 -12.05
C ARG A 326 10.81 1.06 -13.18
N GLY A 327 9.86 1.66 -13.91
CA GLY A 327 10.15 2.62 -14.98
C GLY A 327 10.88 3.87 -14.49
N THR A 328 10.49 4.42 -13.34
CA THR A 328 11.18 5.56 -12.72
C THR A 328 12.60 5.20 -12.31
N VAL A 329 12.81 4.04 -11.69
CA VAL A 329 14.15 3.57 -11.28
C VAL A 329 15.03 3.32 -12.50
N SER A 330 14.53 2.67 -13.55
CA SER A 330 15.32 2.47 -14.77
C SER A 330 15.71 3.80 -15.41
N ALA A 331 14.77 4.74 -15.53
CA ALA A 331 15.05 6.05 -16.10
C ALA A 331 16.04 6.89 -15.26
N TRP A 332 16.12 6.64 -13.96
CA TRP A 332 17.10 7.26 -13.07
C TRP A 332 18.47 6.59 -13.19
N LEU A 333 18.52 5.25 -13.23
CA LEU A 333 19.76 4.51 -13.46
C LEU A 333 20.39 4.92 -14.79
N ASP A 334 19.61 5.01 -15.86
CA ASP A 334 20.09 5.45 -17.17
C ASP A 334 20.66 6.89 -17.16
N ARG A 335 20.12 7.77 -16.31
CA ARG A 335 20.61 9.14 -16.13
C ARG A 335 21.82 9.25 -15.20
N THR A 336 21.96 8.33 -14.25
CA THR A 336 23.00 8.38 -13.22
C THR A 336 24.25 7.59 -13.64
N LEU A 337 24.03 6.47 -14.32
CA LEU A 337 25.05 5.57 -14.86
C LEU A 337 25.33 5.90 -16.33
N GLN A 338 25.76 7.14 -16.61
CA GLN A 338 26.09 7.54 -17.98
C GLN A 338 27.50 7.10 -18.44
N ALA A 339 28.37 6.68 -17.52
CA ALA A 339 29.73 6.30 -17.85
C ALA A 339 29.88 4.78 -17.99
N ASP A 340 30.63 4.34 -19.00
CA ASP A 340 30.94 2.92 -19.20
C ASP A 340 31.90 2.36 -18.13
N VAL A 341 32.67 3.24 -17.46
CA VAL A 341 33.68 2.86 -16.46
C VAL A 341 33.62 3.81 -15.25
N TYR A 342 33.46 3.22 -14.07
CA TYR A 342 33.59 3.92 -12.78
C TYR A 342 34.87 3.48 -12.07
N VAL A 343 35.74 4.43 -11.73
CA VAL A 343 36.95 4.19 -10.95
C VAL A 343 36.79 4.87 -9.59
N SER A 344 36.66 4.08 -8.52
CA SER A 344 36.64 4.58 -7.14
C SER A 344 37.89 4.13 -6.40
N LEU A 345 38.40 4.97 -5.50
CA LEU A 345 39.40 4.55 -4.53
C LEU A 345 38.81 3.52 -3.57
N PRO A 346 39.61 2.57 -3.05
CA PRO A 346 39.14 1.63 -2.03
C PRO A 346 38.59 2.41 -0.83
N GLY A 347 37.30 2.21 -0.52
CA GLY A 347 36.69 2.82 0.67
C GLY A 347 37.31 2.26 1.96
N PRO A 348 37.19 2.97 3.10
CA PRO A 348 37.80 2.62 4.39
C PRO A 348 37.27 1.32 5.06
N GLY A 349 36.72 0.38 4.30
CA GLY A 349 36.36 -0.98 4.73
C GLY A 349 36.92 -2.09 3.84
N ALA A 350 37.69 -1.76 2.79
CA ALA A 350 38.25 -2.73 1.85
C ALA A 350 39.64 -3.27 2.28
N SER A 351 39.90 -3.36 3.59
CA SER A 351 41.07 -4.07 4.13
C SER A 351 40.65 -5.50 4.49
N GLY A 352 40.64 -6.37 3.48
CA GLY A 352 40.66 -7.83 3.62
C GLY A 352 41.76 -8.39 2.72
N PRO A 353 42.42 -9.49 3.12
CA PRO A 353 43.85 -9.78 2.93
C PRO A 353 44.38 -9.78 1.49
#